data_AF-A0A1B1TAE4-F1
#
_entry.id   AF-A0A1B1TAE4-F1
#
_cell.length_a   1.000
_cell.length_b   1.000
_cell.length_c   1.000
_cell.angle_alpha   90.00
_cell.angle_beta   90.00
_cell.angle_gamma   90.00
#
_symmetry.space_group_name_H-M   'P 1'
#
loop_
_entity.id
_entity.type
_entity.pdbx_description
1 polymer ?
#
loop_
_entity_poly.entity_id
_entity_poly.type
_entity_poly.pdbx_seq_one_letter_code
_entity_poly.pdbx_strand_id
1 'polypeptide(L)'
;MKNMNNEMIPLTIANTLDQSMKTRVEVPNTTIKQAVKHANLAPRGNYDVYDSAGVIISNKNTRNYRDSTIYVGVPKVAGGAGIPLNRLNELASDYPSLLPVRMHTNSEYTEMVTVRLPSNGKTSSGFWKVAIHCPNAKSGLPHAYVLNKDEMKKKPRTASIYSGNAPMSVSYARGASHKLPGTNRPANWLCHGNVLPSLNQIGSDPIKRINGYINHVINLLNE
;
A
#
# COMPACT_ATOMS: atom_id res chain seq x y z
N MET A 1 15.75 -39.43 30.44
CA MET A 1 15.78 -38.60 29.22
C MET A 1 14.37 -38.52 28.67
N LYS A 2 13.76 -37.33 28.56
CA LYS A 2 12.41 -37.16 28.00
C LYS A 2 12.49 -37.40 26.49
N ASN A 3 11.80 -38.44 26.00
CA ASN A 3 11.53 -38.60 24.58
C ASN A 3 10.69 -37.40 24.12
N MET A 4 11.32 -36.43 23.47
CA MET A 4 10.60 -35.44 22.68
C MET A 4 10.01 -36.19 21.49
N ASN A 5 8.73 -36.57 21.59
CA ASN A 5 7.96 -36.93 20.41
C ASN A 5 8.02 -35.72 19.47
N ASN A 6 8.79 -35.84 18.37
CA ASN A 6 8.71 -34.91 17.26
C ASN A 6 7.33 -35.09 16.63
N GLU A 7 6.35 -34.38 17.16
CA GLU A 7 5.01 -34.34 16.59
C GLU A 7 5.11 -33.80 15.16
N MET A 8 4.85 -34.68 14.20
CA MET A 8 4.73 -34.32 12.80
C MET A 8 3.32 -33.79 12.55
N ILE A 9 3.25 -32.62 11.94
CA ILE A 9 2.01 -31.88 11.71
C ILE A 9 1.70 -31.92 10.21
N PRO A 10 0.54 -32.47 9.81
CA PRO A 10 0.14 -32.46 8.41
C PRO A 10 -0.24 -31.05 7.98
N LEU A 11 0.28 -30.61 6.83
CA LEU A 11 -0.06 -29.36 6.15
C LEU A 11 -0.26 -29.61 4.66
N THR A 12 -1.11 -28.82 4.02
CA THR A 12 -1.17 -28.74 2.55
C THR A 12 -0.53 -27.44 2.10
N ILE A 13 0.53 -27.51 1.31
CA ILE A 13 1.29 -26.34 0.82
C ILE A 13 0.94 -26.12 -0.66
N ALA A 14 0.47 -24.93 -0.99
CA ALA A 14 0.18 -24.50 -2.35
C ALA A 14 1.04 -23.29 -2.75
N ASN A 15 1.42 -23.17 -4.02
CA ASN A 15 2.06 -21.95 -4.51
C ASN A 15 0.98 -20.91 -4.84
N THR A 16 1.19 -19.66 -4.43
CA THR A 16 0.26 -18.54 -4.74
C THR A 16 0.21 -18.18 -6.22
N LEU A 17 1.32 -18.35 -6.96
CA LEU A 17 1.44 -18.06 -8.39
C LEU A 17 0.91 -19.21 -9.26
N ASP A 18 0.87 -20.42 -8.71
CA ASP A 18 0.32 -21.61 -9.37
C ASP A 18 -0.38 -22.51 -8.33
N GLN A 19 -1.69 -22.33 -8.23
CA GLN A 19 -2.54 -23.04 -7.26
C GLN A 19 -3.03 -24.41 -7.76
N SER A 20 -2.66 -24.79 -8.99
CA SER A 20 -3.02 -26.10 -9.56
C SER A 20 -2.27 -27.25 -8.85
N MET A 21 -1.11 -26.95 -8.28
CA MET A 21 -0.29 -27.88 -7.52
C MET A 21 -0.41 -27.64 -6.01
N LYS A 22 -0.88 -28.66 -5.28
CA LYS A 22 -0.95 -28.69 -3.82
C LYS A 22 -0.21 -29.92 -3.31
N THR A 23 0.75 -29.71 -2.44
CA THR A 23 1.56 -30.79 -1.86
C THR A 23 1.20 -30.96 -0.39
N ARG A 24 0.72 -32.14 -0.02
CA ARG A 24 0.51 -32.49 1.39
C ARG A 24 1.84 -32.97 1.96
N VAL A 25 2.26 -32.40 3.08
CA VAL A 25 3.52 -32.72 3.76
C VAL A 25 3.30 -32.90 5.25
N GLU A 26 4.19 -33.66 5.88
CA GLU A 26 4.30 -33.72 7.33
C GLU A 26 5.53 -32.92 7.75
N VAL A 27 5.33 -31.95 8.64
CA VAL A 27 6.40 -31.03 9.07
C VAL A 27 6.55 -31.05 10.58
N PRO A 28 7.76 -30.78 11.11
CA PRO A 28 7.96 -30.70 12.55
C PRO A 28 7.17 -29.53 13.16
N ASN A 29 6.91 -29.60 14.46
CA ASN A 29 6.38 -28.48 15.24
C ASN A 29 7.37 -27.32 15.33
N THR A 30 7.31 -26.44 14.34
CA THR A 30 8.14 -25.25 14.21
C THR A 30 7.35 -24.08 13.61
N THR A 31 8.01 -22.99 13.23
CA THR A 31 7.38 -21.90 12.48
C THR A 31 7.00 -22.36 11.08
N ILE A 32 5.90 -21.85 10.53
CA ILE A 32 5.44 -22.23 9.19
C ILE A 32 6.50 -21.98 8.12
N LYS A 33 7.25 -20.89 8.22
CA LYS A 33 8.34 -20.58 7.27
C LYS A 33 9.48 -21.60 7.34
N GLN A 34 9.88 -22.05 8.54
CA GLN A 34 10.88 -23.10 8.69
C GLN A 34 10.37 -24.45 8.19
N ALA A 35 9.10 -24.78 8.44
CA ALA A 35 8.47 -25.99 7.97
C ALA A 35 8.44 -26.09 6.43
N VAL A 36 8.08 -25.00 5.74
CA VAL A 36 8.12 -24.92 4.26
C VAL A 36 9.55 -25.11 3.73
N LYS A 37 10.55 -24.55 4.41
CA LYS A 37 11.97 -24.76 4.07
C LYS A 37 12.40 -26.22 4.27
N HIS A 38 12.02 -26.85 5.38
CA HIS A 38 12.31 -28.26 5.66
C HIS A 38 11.65 -29.19 4.63
N ALA A 39 10.46 -28.83 4.13
CA ALA A 39 9.76 -29.57 3.10
C ALA A 39 10.34 -29.40 1.69
N ASN A 40 11.41 -28.61 1.50
CA ASN A 40 11.97 -28.24 0.20
C ASN A 40 10.95 -27.60 -0.78
N LEU A 41 9.93 -26.93 -0.24
CA LEU A 41 8.88 -26.26 -1.01
C LEU A 41 8.99 -24.72 -0.96
N ALA A 42 10.12 -24.22 -0.44
CA ALA A 42 10.43 -22.79 -0.45
C ALA A 42 10.81 -22.34 -1.88
N PRO A 43 10.20 -21.25 -2.39
CA PRO A 43 10.59 -20.68 -3.68
C PRO A 43 11.99 -20.06 -3.61
N ARG A 44 12.61 -19.82 -4.78
CA ARG A 44 13.89 -19.12 -4.87
C ARG A 44 13.71 -17.64 -4.48
N GLY A 45 14.52 -17.15 -3.54
CA GLY A 45 14.49 -15.78 -3.05
C GLY A 45 13.73 -15.61 -1.73
N ASN A 46 13.42 -14.36 -1.35
CA ASN A 46 12.58 -14.07 -0.19
C ASN A 46 11.14 -14.52 -0.47
N TYR A 47 10.41 -14.96 0.55
CA TYR A 47 9.01 -15.35 0.44
C TYR A 47 8.25 -15.15 1.76
N ASP A 48 6.92 -15.18 1.69
CA ASP A 48 6.03 -15.28 2.84
C ASP A 48 5.02 -16.41 2.67
N VAL A 49 4.43 -16.82 3.80
CA VAL A 49 3.40 -17.85 3.84
C VAL A 49 2.10 -17.24 4.35
N TYR A 50 1.00 -17.60 3.69
CA TYR A 50 -0.33 -17.06 3.90
C TYR A 50 -1.32 -18.16 4.28
N ASP A 51 -2.35 -17.80 5.06
CA ASP A 51 -3.53 -18.65 5.19
C ASP A 51 -4.50 -18.47 4.01
N SER A 52 -5.63 -19.18 4.06
CA SER A 52 -6.69 -19.10 3.05
C SER A 52 -7.37 -17.73 2.94
N ALA A 53 -7.24 -16.87 3.96
CA ALA A 53 -7.73 -15.50 3.95
C ALA A 53 -6.67 -14.50 3.45
N GLY A 54 -5.46 -14.95 3.11
CA GLY A 54 -4.37 -14.09 2.65
C GLY A 54 -3.61 -13.37 3.78
N VAL A 55 -3.78 -13.79 5.04
CA VAL A 55 -3.06 -13.24 6.19
C VAL A 55 -1.67 -13.87 6.27
N ILE A 56 -0.64 -13.08 6.58
CA ILE A 56 0.73 -13.60 6.74
C ILE A 56 0.84 -14.42 8.03
N ILE A 57 1.22 -15.69 7.86
CA ILE A 57 1.38 -16.66 8.96
C ILE A 57 2.81 -17.22 9.05
N SER A 58 3.76 -16.66 8.29
CA SER A 58 5.19 -17.05 8.22
C SER A 58 5.81 -17.43 9.59
N ASN A 59 5.57 -16.62 10.62
CA ASN A 59 6.17 -16.79 11.95
C ASN A 59 5.25 -17.50 12.96
N LYS A 60 4.05 -17.91 12.55
CA LYS A 60 3.12 -18.64 13.42
C LYS A 60 3.56 -20.10 13.53
N ASN A 61 3.14 -20.73 14.62
CA ASN A 61 3.46 -22.13 14.88
C ASN A 61 2.60 -23.05 14.01
N THR A 62 3.22 -24.04 13.38
CA THR A 62 2.59 -25.05 12.52
C THR A 62 1.43 -25.80 13.18
N ARG A 63 1.47 -26.03 14.50
CA ARG A 63 0.43 -26.76 15.23
C ARG A 63 -0.94 -26.09 15.12
N ASN A 64 -0.96 -24.76 15.06
CA ASN A 64 -2.19 -23.98 14.94
C ASN A 64 -2.87 -24.11 13.56
N TYR A 65 -2.18 -24.71 12.59
CA TYR A 65 -2.61 -24.83 11.20
C TYR A 65 -2.63 -26.30 10.75
N ARG A 66 -2.64 -27.25 11.70
CA ARG A 66 -2.77 -28.69 11.42
C ARG A 66 -3.93 -28.92 10.44
N ASP A 67 -3.67 -29.74 9.43
CA ASP A 67 -4.60 -30.10 8.35
C ASP A 67 -5.09 -28.92 7.48
N SER A 68 -4.53 -27.72 7.66
CA SER A 68 -4.89 -26.55 6.86
C SER A 68 -4.14 -26.50 5.53
N THR A 69 -4.73 -25.78 4.57
CA THR A 69 -4.02 -25.35 3.36
C THR A 69 -3.36 -24.00 3.63
N ILE A 70 -2.06 -23.93 3.38
CA ILE A 70 -1.24 -22.73 3.46
C ILE A 70 -0.68 -22.41 2.08
N TYR A 71 -0.47 -21.13 1.81
CA TYR A 71 -0.06 -20.64 0.51
C TYR A 71 1.31 -19.99 0.61
N VAL A 72 2.25 -20.42 -0.21
CA VAL A 72 3.61 -19.85 -0.26
C VAL A 72 3.67 -18.91 -1.45
N GLY A 73 4.10 -17.68 -1.21
CA GLY A 73 4.16 -16.67 -2.26
C GLY A 73 5.31 -15.73 -2.09
N VAL A 74 5.46 -14.86 -3.10
CA VAL A 74 6.36 -13.71 -3.00
C VAL A 74 6.12 -12.98 -1.67
N PRO A 75 7.14 -12.38 -1.06
CA PRO A 75 6.96 -11.62 0.17
C PRO A 75 5.86 -10.61 -0.09
N LYS A 76 5.02 -10.37 0.92
CA LYS A 76 4.15 -9.20 0.82
C LYS A 76 5.11 -8.02 0.82
N VAL A 77 5.31 -7.41 -0.34
CA VAL A 77 6.05 -6.15 -0.44
C VAL A 77 5.13 -5.09 0.15
N ALA A 78 5.11 -5.00 1.48
CA ALA A 78 4.61 -3.82 2.17
C ALA A 78 5.57 -2.69 1.79
N GLY A 79 5.08 -1.73 1.03
CA GLY A 79 5.91 -0.70 0.41
C GLY A 79 6.38 0.35 1.41
N GLY A 80 6.98 0.01 2.55
CA GLY A 80 7.18 0.95 3.65
C GLY A 80 5.94 1.10 4.52
N ALA A 81 6.07 1.79 5.65
CA ALA A 81 5.07 1.74 6.72
C ALA A 81 3.79 2.58 6.44
N GLY A 82 3.43 2.84 5.18
CA GLY A 82 2.22 3.57 4.77
C GLY A 82 1.86 4.76 5.66
N ILE A 83 0.56 5.05 5.75
CA ILE A 83 -0.03 5.97 6.71
C ILE A 83 -0.62 5.13 7.86
N PRO A 84 -0.23 5.36 9.13
CA PRO A 84 -0.75 4.61 10.28
C PRO A 84 -2.26 4.79 10.46
N LEU A 85 -3.00 3.67 10.45
CA LEU A 85 -4.45 3.69 10.61
C LEU A 85 -4.88 4.18 11.99
N ASN A 86 -4.15 3.80 13.04
CA ASN A 86 -4.42 4.22 14.42
C ASN A 86 -4.19 5.73 14.66
N ARG A 87 -3.61 6.44 13.69
CA ARG A 87 -3.38 7.89 13.72
C ARG A 87 -4.07 8.63 12.57
N LEU A 88 -4.88 7.93 11.76
CA LEU A 88 -5.55 8.54 10.61
C LEU A 88 -6.55 9.63 11.04
N ASN A 89 -7.10 9.51 12.24
CA ASN A 89 -7.96 10.50 12.88
C ASN A 89 -7.27 11.86 13.06
N GLU A 90 -5.95 11.91 13.24
CA GLU A 90 -5.20 13.16 13.30
C GLU A 90 -5.31 13.94 11.99
N LEU A 91 -5.28 13.25 10.84
CA LEU A 91 -5.52 13.87 9.53
C LEU A 91 -7.00 14.18 9.30
N ALA A 92 -7.90 13.32 9.78
CA ALA A 92 -9.34 13.50 9.60
C ALA A 92 -9.88 14.74 10.34
N SER A 93 -9.19 15.21 11.38
CA SER A 93 -9.51 16.47 12.06
C SER A 93 -9.44 17.67 11.10
N ASP A 94 -8.39 17.74 10.27
CA ASP A 94 -8.19 18.81 9.29
C ASP A 94 -8.91 18.51 7.96
N TYR A 95 -9.08 17.22 7.65
CA TYR A 95 -9.66 16.73 6.40
C TYR A 95 -10.78 15.70 6.66
N PRO A 96 -11.99 16.12 7.06
CA PRO A 96 -13.05 15.20 7.49
C PRO A 96 -13.54 14.20 6.44
N SER A 97 -13.27 14.47 5.16
CA SER A 97 -13.62 13.58 4.05
C SER A 97 -12.52 12.55 3.73
N LEU A 98 -11.43 12.54 4.49
CA LEU A 98 -10.29 11.66 4.28
C LEU A 98 -10.65 10.22 4.67
N LEU A 99 -10.52 9.31 3.71
CA LEU A 99 -10.86 7.90 3.88
C LEU A 99 -9.76 7.01 3.33
N PRO A 100 -9.41 5.90 4.01
CA PRO A 100 -8.45 4.94 3.50
C PRO A 100 -9.07 4.14 2.34
N VAL A 101 -8.27 3.84 1.33
CA VAL A 101 -8.70 3.01 0.19
C VAL A 101 -8.49 1.54 0.55
N ARG A 102 -9.58 0.79 0.74
CA ARG A 102 -9.57 -0.59 1.28
C ARG A 102 -8.53 -1.52 0.65
N MET A 103 -8.36 -1.48 -0.67
CA MET A 103 -7.41 -2.37 -1.37
C MET A 103 -5.94 -2.07 -1.06
N HIS A 104 -5.64 -0.88 -0.57
CA HIS A 104 -4.31 -0.40 -0.18
C HIS A 104 -4.14 -0.41 1.35
N THR A 105 -5.04 -1.07 2.07
CA THR A 105 -5.09 -1.02 3.53
C THR A 105 -4.87 -2.42 4.10
N ASN A 106 -4.03 -2.52 5.12
CA ASN A 106 -3.87 -3.71 5.95
C ASN A 106 -4.32 -3.41 7.39
N SER A 107 -3.95 -4.23 8.38
CA SER A 107 -4.36 -4.04 9.77
C SER A 107 -3.70 -2.84 10.47
N GLU A 108 -2.57 -2.34 9.97
CA GLU A 108 -1.74 -1.34 10.63
C GLU A 108 -1.69 -0.02 9.85
N TYR A 109 -1.66 -0.11 8.52
CA TYR A 109 -1.37 1.01 7.63
C TYR A 109 -2.26 1.02 6.40
N THR A 110 -2.42 2.21 5.81
CA THR A 110 -2.95 2.40 4.45
C THR A 110 -1.92 3.07 3.56
N GLU A 111 -1.74 2.57 2.35
CA GLU A 111 -0.84 3.15 1.35
C GLU A 111 -1.58 4.16 0.44
N MET A 112 -2.91 4.27 0.56
CA MET A 112 -3.69 5.22 -0.22
C MET A 112 -4.90 5.75 0.53
N VAL A 113 -5.10 7.07 0.44
CA VAL A 113 -6.30 7.74 0.97
C VAL A 113 -7.01 8.50 -0.14
N THR A 114 -8.32 8.66 -0.01
CA THR A 114 -9.10 9.62 -0.81
C THR A 114 -9.53 10.78 0.07
N VAL A 115 -9.56 11.98 -0.49
CA VAL A 115 -9.98 13.20 0.22
C VAL A 115 -10.69 14.15 -0.74
N ARG A 116 -11.68 14.88 -0.24
CA ARG A 116 -12.31 16.02 -0.93
C ARG A 116 -11.66 17.30 -0.43
N LEU A 117 -11.05 18.05 -1.36
CA LEU A 117 -10.37 19.30 -1.08
C LEU A 117 -11.17 20.48 -1.63
N PRO A 118 -11.16 21.66 -0.99
CA PRO A 118 -11.83 22.84 -1.52
C PRO A 118 -11.26 23.17 -2.90
N SER A 119 -12.12 23.57 -3.85
CA SER A 119 -11.70 23.84 -5.23
C SER A 119 -11.64 25.31 -5.63
N ASN A 120 -12.00 26.24 -4.74
CA ASN A 120 -12.00 27.68 -5.04
C ASN A 120 -12.67 28.04 -6.40
N GLY A 121 -13.80 27.39 -6.70
CA GLY A 121 -14.53 27.58 -7.96
C GLY A 121 -13.87 26.99 -9.22
N LYS A 122 -12.79 26.20 -9.08
CA LYS A 122 -12.10 25.53 -10.19
C LYS A 122 -12.85 24.28 -10.68
N THR A 123 -13.75 23.71 -9.89
CA THR A 123 -14.62 22.58 -10.26
C THR A 123 -16.10 22.95 -10.25
N SER A 124 -16.94 22.17 -10.93
CA SER A 124 -18.41 22.32 -10.92
C SER A 124 -19.05 21.91 -9.60
N SER A 125 -18.50 20.89 -8.93
CA SER A 125 -19.01 20.34 -7.66
C SER A 125 -18.58 21.13 -6.42
N GLY A 126 -17.65 22.08 -6.57
CA GLY A 126 -17.12 22.88 -5.46
C GLY A 126 -15.91 22.26 -4.76
N PHE A 127 -15.52 21.02 -5.11
CA PHE A 127 -14.38 20.33 -4.50
C PHE A 127 -13.58 19.49 -5.51
N TRP A 128 -12.29 19.35 -5.25
CA TRP A 128 -11.42 18.37 -5.90
C TRP A 128 -11.59 17.02 -5.20
N LYS A 129 -11.86 15.96 -5.96
CA LYS A 129 -11.78 14.57 -5.48
C LYS A 129 -10.37 14.07 -5.77
N VAL A 130 -9.58 13.82 -4.73
CA VAL A 130 -8.18 13.44 -4.87
C VAL A 130 -7.92 12.09 -4.19
N ALA A 131 -7.18 11.20 -4.86
CA ALA A 131 -6.54 10.05 -4.23
C ALA A 131 -5.06 10.33 -4.03
N ILE A 132 -4.52 10.04 -2.85
CA ILE A 132 -3.10 10.22 -2.52
C ILE A 132 -2.52 8.85 -2.23
N HIS A 133 -1.57 8.42 -3.04
CA HIS A 133 -0.83 7.18 -2.88
C HIS A 133 0.51 7.46 -2.23
N CYS A 134 0.76 6.85 -1.07
CA CYS A 134 2.01 6.94 -0.34
C CYS A 134 2.33 5.58 0.30
N PRO A 135 3.06 4.70 -0.41
CA PRO A 135 3.50 3.43 0.15
C PRO A 135 4.33 3.59 1.43
N ASN A 136 5.16 4.64 1.49
CA ASN A 136 6.02 4.93 2.63
C ASN A 136 5.83 6.37 3.12
N ALA A 137 4.96 6.62 4.11
CA ALA A 137 4.75 7.99 4.56
C ALA A 137 5.88 8.56 5.42
N LYS A 138 6.79 7.72 5.94
CA LYS A 138 7.91 8.18 6.78
C LYS A 138 9.03 8.87 5.99
N SER A 139 9.25 8.45 4.75
CA SER A 139 10.34 8.99 3.91
C SER A 139 10.05 9.01 2.41
N GLY A 140 8.96 8.37 1.98
CA GLY A 140 8.56 8.30 0.58
C GLY A 140 7.95 9.61 0.08
N LEU A 141 7.88 9.69 -1.24
CA LEU A 141 7.20 10.74 -1.98
C LEU A 141 5.75 10.32 -2.23
N PRO A 142 4.75 11.04 -1.70
CA PRO A 142 3.36 10.80 -2.03
C PRO A 142 3.03 11.26 -3.46
N HIS A 143 2.03 10.63 -4.08
CA HIS A 143 1.51 10.97 -5.40
C HIS A 143 0.00 11.21 -5.37
N ALA A 144 -0.44 12.40 -5.78
CA ALA A 144 -1.84 12.77 -5.86
C ALA A 144 -2.44 12.53 -7.25
N TYR A 145 -3.68 12.05 -7.28
CA TYR A 145 -4.45 11.75 -8.49
C TYR A 145 -5.80 12.46 -8.41
N VAL A 146 -6.09 13.33 -9.39
CA VAL A 146 -7.37 14.03 -9.51
C VAL A 146 -8.39 13.11 -10.18
N LEU A 147 -9.44 12.78 -9.45
CA LEU A 147 -10.45 11.80 -9.85
C LEU A 147 -11.62 12.43 -10.62
N ASN A 148 -11.87 13.73 -10.44
CA ASN A 148 -12.96 14.47 -11.08
C ASN A 148 -12.43 15.58 -12.01
N LYS A 149 -11.44 15.25 -12.85
CA LYS A 149 -10.87 16.21 -13.82
C LYS A 149 -11.89 16.68 -14.85
N ASP A 150 -12.87 15.84 -15.17
CA ASP A 150 -14.02 16.14 -16.03
C ASP A 150 -14.93 17.23 -15.45
N GLU A 151 -14.94 17.42 -14.12
CA GLU A 151 -15.67 18.50 -13.45
C GLU A 151 -14.90 19.84 -13.45
N MET A 152 -13.68 19.91 -14.02
CA MET A 152 -12.82 21.10 -14.01
C MET A 152 -13.34 22.21 -14.93
N LYS A 153 -13.70 23.34 -14.33
CA LYS A 153 -14.10 24.59 -15.01
C LYS A 153 -12.91 25.47 -15.38
N LYS A 154 -11.88 25.49 -14.53
CA LYS A 154 -10.69 26.34 -14.69
C LYS A 154 -9.44 25.53 -14.38
N LYS A 155 -8.42 25.66 -15.22
CA LYS A 155 -7.12 25.00 -15.00
C LYS A 155 -6.38 25.67 -13.84
N PRO A 156 -5.67 24.89 -12.99
CA PRO A 156 -4.69 25.45 -12.07
C PRO A 156 -3.55 26.13 -12.85
N ARG A 157 -3.00 27.21 -12.31
CA ARG A 157 -1.93 27.98 -12.96
C ARG A 157 -0.55 27.39 -12.73
N THR A 158 -0.31 26.86 -11.53
CA THR A 158 1.02 26.40 -11.10
C THR A 158 1.18 24.89 -11.13
N ALA A 159 0.10 24.15 -11.43
CA ALA A 159 0.12 22.71 -11.47
C ALA A 159 -0.45 22.15 -12.78
N SER A 160 0.28 21.19 -13.34
CA SER A 160 -0.18 20.39 -14.48
C SER A 160 -0.82 19.10 -14.00
N ILE A 161 -1.95 18.72 -14.60
CA ILE A 161 -2.69 17.48 -14.32
C ILE A 161 -2.57 16.57 -15.54
N TYR A 162 -1.69 15.57 -15.45
CA TYR A 162 -1.30 14.74 -16.59
C TYR A 162 -2.13 13.46 -16.71
N SER A 163 -2.59 13.18 -17.92
CA SER A 163 -3.12 11.87 -18.33
C SER A 163 -2.01 11.12 -19.05
N GLY A 164 -1.30 10.24 -18.36
CA GLY A 164 -0.15 9.53 -18.94
C GLY A 164 0.88 9.13 -17.91
N ASN A 165 1.83 8.28 -18.29
CA ASN A 165 2.92 7.92 -17.40
C ASN A 165 3.78 9.16 -17.17
N ALA A 166 4.25 9.30 -15.93
CA ALA A 166 5.28 10.25 -15.63
C ALA A 166 6.51 10.01 -16.52
N PRO A 167 7.18 11.06 -17.01
CA PRO A 167 8.47 10.90 -17.65
C PRO A 167 9.42 10.24 -16.62
N MET A 168 9.95 9.06 -16.95
CA MET A 168 10.83 8.32 -16.04
C MET A 168 12.14 9.07 -15.72
N SER A 169 12.45 10.12 -16.48
CA SER A 169 13.65 10.95 -16.32
C SER A 169 13.57 11.97 -15.18
N VAL A 170 12.39 12.31 -14.66
CA VAL A 170 12.25 13.30 -13.58
C VAL A 170 11.97 12.63 -12.24
N SER A 171 12.88 12.81 -11.29
CA SER A 171 12.87 12.13 -9.99
C SER A 171 11.59 12.36 -9.19
N TYR A 172 10.98 13.54 -9.30
CA TYR A 172 9.74 13.88 -8.60
C TYR A 172 8.49 13.23 -9.20
N ALA A 173 8.56 12.67 -10.41
CA ALA A 173 7.43 11.94 -11.00
C ALA A 173 7.62 10.43 -10.93
N ARG A 174 8.74 9.96 -10.34
CA ARG A 174 9.02 8.54 -10.14
C ARG A 174 7.98 7.94 -9.19
N GLY A 175 7.19 6.99 -9.71
CA GLY A 175 6.08 6.35 -8.98
C GLY A 175 4.69 6.89 -9.32
N ALA A 176 4.59 7.98 -10.09
CA ALA A 176 3.33 8.40 -10.69
C ALA A 176 2.99 7.52 -11.90
N SER A 177 1.70 7.25 -12.10
CA SER A 177 1.19 6.34 -13.12
C SER A 177 0.03 6.96 -13.90
N HIS A 178 -0.16 6.52 -15.15
CA HIS A 178 -1.38 6.82 -15.92
C HIS A 178 -2.63 6.10 -15.38
N LYS A 179 -2.46 5.15 -14.47
CA LYS A 179 -3.53 4.40 -13.81
C LYS A 179 -3.54 4.69 -12.32
N LEU A 180 -4.72 4.67 -11.73
CA LEU A 180 -4.83 4.73 -10.28
C LEU A 180 -4.16 3.46 -9.71
N PRO A 181 -3.16 3.57 -8.81
CA PRO A 181 -2.43 2.44 -8.28
C PRO A 181 -3.33 1.30 -7.81
N GLY A 182 -2.96 0.06 -8.15
CA GLY A 182 -3.75 -1.13 -7.86
C GLY A 182 -4.94 -1.38 -8.80
N THR A 183 -5.23 -0.48 -9.75
CA THR A 183 -6.38 -0.62 -10.66
C THR A 183 -6.00 -0.46 -12.13
N ASN A 184 -6.91 -0.85 -13.02
CA ASN A 184 -6.83 -0.54 -14.46
C ASN A 184 -7.49 0.79 -14.84
N ARG A 185 -8.00 1.56 -13.85
CA ARG A 185 -8.70 2.80 -14.12
C ARG A 185 -7.71 3.89 -14.54
N PRO A 186 -7.93 4.57 -15.67
CA PRO A 186 -7.16 5.76 -16.00
C PRO A 186 -7.22 6.78 -14.87
N ALA A 187 -6.10 7.40 -14.57
CA ALA A 187 -6.01 8.43 -13.55
C ALA A 187 -5.23 9.63 -14.07
N ASN A 188 -5.47 10.77 -13.43
CA ASN A 188 -4.79 12.01 -13.76
C ASN A 188 -3.90 12.40 -12.60
N TRP A 189 -2.59 12.19 -12.72
CA TRP A 189 -1.67 12.52 -11.63
C TRP A 189 -1.34 14.02 -11.64
N LEU A 190 -1.22 14.58 -10.45
CA LEU A 190 -0.88 15.98 -10.24
C LEU A 190 0.64 16.16 -10.22
N CYS A 191 1.16 17.00 -11.09
CA CYS A 191 2.54 17.46 -10.99
C CYS A 191 2.71 18.34 -9.76
N HIS A 192 3.46 17.84 -8.78
CA HIS A 192 3.66 18.52 -7.51
C HIS A 192 5.07 19.14 -7.37
N GLY A 193 5.88 19.13 -8.44
CA GLY A 193 7.27 19.59 -8.39
C GLY A 193 8.13 18.80 -7.40
N ASN A 194 9.34 19.31 -7.11
CA ASN A 194 10.29 18.66 -6.21
C ASN A 194 9.96 18.93 -4.73
N VAL A 195 8.84 18.40 -4.24
CA VAL A 195 8.35 18.62 -2.85
C VAL A 195 9.07 17.74 -1.80
N LEU A 196 9.76 16.67 -2.22
CA LEU A 196 10.37 15.71 -1.29
C LEU A 196 11.37 16.35 -0.30
N PRO A 197 12.25 17.30 -0.69
CA PRO A 197 13.13 17.99 0.25
C PRO A 197 12.37 18.73 1.36
N SER A 198 11.27 19.41 1.02
CA SER A 198 10.42 20.10 1.99
C SER A 198 9.73 19.12 2.95
N LEU A 199 9.26 17.98 2.43
CA LEU A 199 8.70 16.91 3.30
C LEU A 199 9.77 16.33 4.23
N ASN A 200 11.02 16.23 3.79
CA ASN A 200 12.12 15.72 4.62
C ASN A 200 12.51 16.68 5.74
N GLN A 201 12.32 18.00 5.58
CA GLN A 201 12.52 18.98 6.66
C GLN A 201 11.51 18.83 7.81
N ILE A 202 10.30 18.31 7.52
CA ILE A 202 9.29 18.00 8.54
C ILE A 202 9.71 16.81 9.43
N GLY A 203 10.67 16.00 8.96
CA GLY A 203 11.17 14.80 9.65
C GLY A 203 10.53 13.53 9.11
N SER A 204 10.37 12.52 9.98
CA SER A 204 9.89 11.18 9.63
C SER A 204 8.51 10.84 10.19
N ASP A 205 7.81 11.81 10.80
CA ASP A 205 6.43 11.60 11.26
C ASP A 205 5.49 11.48 10.06
N PRO A 206 4.82 10.33 9.87
CA PRO A 206 3.99 10.08 8.69
C PRO A 206 2.77 11.00 8.62
N ILE A 207 2.18 11.36 9.75
CA ILE A 207 0.99 12.25 9.79
C ILE A 207 1.40 13.66 9.39
N LYS A 208 2.46 14.21 10.00
CA LYS A 208 2.93 15.56 9.67
C LYS A 208 3.34 15.70 8.21
N ARG A 209 4.01 14.69 7.65
CA ARG A 209 4.41 14.68 6.23
C ARG A 209 3.20 14.62 5.30
N ILE A 210 2.23 13.76 5.57
CA ILE A 210 1.01 13.67 4.73
C ILE A 210 0.17 14.94 4.85
N ASN A 211 0.04 15.52 6.05
CA ASN A 211 -0.61 16.81 6.23
C ASN A 211 0.08 17.91 5.39
N GLY A 212 1.40 18.02 5.50
CA GLY A 212 2.19 18.95 4.67
C GLY A 212 2.00 18.73 3.17
N TYR A 213 1.91 17.48 2.72
CA TYR A 213 1.65 17.14 1.32
C TYR A 213 0.21 17.49 0.87
N ILE A 214 -0.81 17.24 1.69
CA ILE A 214 -2.20 17.62 1.36
C ILE A 214 -2.31 19.14 1.21
N ASN A 215 -1.70 19.92 2.13
CA ASN A 215 -1.66 21.37 2.02
C ASN A 215 -0.97 21.85 0.74
N HIS A 216 0.15 21.22 0.36
CA HIS A 216 0.81 21.48 -0.91
C HIS A 216 -0.11 21.23 -2.11
N VAL A 217 -0.83 20.10 -2.11
CA VAL A 217 -1.81 19.76 -3.16
C VAL A 217 -2.95 20.78 -3.23
N ILE A 218 -3.47 21.24 -2.09
CA ILE A 218 -4.52 22.27 -2.02
C ILE A 218 -4.04 23.56 -2.69
N ASN A 219 -2.81 24.01 -2.38
CA ASN A 219 -2.25 25.23 -2.95
C ASN A 219 -2.11 25.10 -4.47
N LEU A 220 -1.48 24.01 -4.93
CA LEU A 220 -1.27 23.73 -6.35
C LEU A 220 -2.57 23.67 -7.18
N LEU A 221 -3.63 23.10 -6.62
CA LEU A 221 -4.90 22.94 -7.34
C LEU A 221 -5.74 24.22 -7.37
N ASN A 222 -5.54 25.14 -6.42
CA ASN A 222 -6.38 26.32 -6.26
C ASN A 222 -5.76 27.62 -6.77
N GLU A 223 -4.45 27.65 -6.99
CA GLU A 223 -3.75 28.74 -7.67
C GLU A 223 -4.12 28.82 -9.17
#